data_AF-L8ES17-F1
#
_entry.id   AF-L8ES17-F1
#
_cell.length_a   1.000
_cell.length_b   1.000
_cell.length_c   1.000
_cell.angle_alpha   90.00
_cell.angle_beta   90.00
_cell.angle_gamma   90.00
#
_symmetry.space_group_name_H-M   'P 1'
#
loop_
_entity.id
_entity.type
_entity.pdbx_description
1 polymer ?
#
loop_
_entity_poly.entity_id
_entity_poly.type
_entity_poly.pdbx_seq_one_letter_code
_entity_poly.pdbx_strand_id
1 'polypeptide(L)'
;MLTRLGRPAPPAAERPRWTTRLLDVCLWAALSVPLTAAFDGAPEDRVWTAATGIPLLAAAVAVRRRWPLVALAVPVALALATSRNLFTFEYTAALAVLAYLAGVRVERARASLWFFAGVAAVVLPLCVVLVHNMWPWFTAVLTLLFNIVLPWLLGRYRRQYAALVRTGWQLAERMEHEQQAVADRTRLRERARIAGDMHDSLGHELALLALRAGALEVDPRLAPDQRAAVGELRAAAGAATEHLRDIIGVLRTDDRAEPSRLPADDSVEALVERARASGLDVSLRRAGAPGAGEEAMPVMGARAVYRVVQEGLTNATKHAPGAPVEVRLTGEGRRLDVTVTNAPPPPGTAPPAAPVSGGNGLVGLDERVRLAGGELRAGPTPEGGFEVAARLPTTGRAPVRGPGDSSRWSVSQRELASARLQVRRRLVQTVAVPAALFTGLLLLMGVFALISPSWSVLDRGTYEQLRVGDGRTAVEARLPFFSLDVPPDGTPAPPPGRTCRYYGYRAYTDDAAYELCFADGRLVTKGVVHRRDRPAPE
;
A
#
# COMPACT_ATOMS: atom_id res chain seq x y z
N MET A 1 5.07 37.32 6.65
CA MET A 1 5.81 36.41 5.73
C MET A 1 5.39 34.96 5.98
N LEU A 2 4.08 34.65 5.90
CA LEU A 2 3.49 33.34 6.23
C LEU A 2 2.23 33.08 5.38
N THR A 3 2.38 32.92 4.06
CA THR A 3 1.26 32.59 3.15
C THR A 3 1.75 31.83 1.90
N ARG A 4 2.52 30.76 2.06
CA ARG A 4 2.89 29.86 0.94
C ARG A 4 2.99 28.37 1.32
N LEU A 5 2.07 27.85 2.12
CA LEU A 5 1.90 26.41 2.30
C LEU A 5 0.46 26.04 1.93
N GLY A 6 0.29 25.37 0.78
CA GLY A 6 -1.03 24.94 0.32
C GLY A 6 -1.30 25.12 -1.18
N ARG A 7 -0.29 25.07 -2.06
CA ARG A 7 -0.59 24.80 -3.48
C ARG A 7 -0.51 23.30 -3.72
N PRO A 8 -1.62 22.63 -4.08
CA PRO A 8 -1.57 21.23 -4.50
C PRO A 8 -0.62 21.13 -5.69
N ALA A 9 0.16 20.04 -5.74
CA ALA A 9 1.00 19.73 -6.88
C ALA A 9 0.15 19.86 -8.17
N PRO A 10 0.63 20.55 -9.22
CA PRO A 10 -0.13 20.70 -10.44
C PRO A 10 -0.48 19.30 -10.98
N PRO A 11 -1.73 19.05 -11.39
CA PRO A 11 -2.09 17.79 -12.02
C PRO A 11 -1.13 17.56 -13.19
N ALA A 12 -0.56 16.36 -13.29
CA ALA A 12 0.36 16.00 -14.35
C ALA A 12 -0.22 16.45 -15.69
N ALA A 13 0.44 17.42 -16.34
CA ALA A 13 -0.09 18.09 -17.52
C ALA A 13 -0.55 17.05 -18.55
N GLU A 14 -1.84 17.03 -18.86
CA GLU A 14 -2.41 16.14 -19.87
C GLU A 14 -1.69 16.41 -21.19
N ARG A 15 -1.01 15.40 -21.73
CA ARG A 15 -0.29 15.54 -23.00
C ARG A 15 -1.28 15.98 -24.08
N PRO A 16 -0.95 17.02 -24.88
CA PRO A 16 -1.88 17.53 -25.88
C PRO A 16 -2.19 16.45 -26.93
N ARG A 17 -3.46 16.37 -27.35
CA ARG A 17 -3.99 15.27 -28.19
C ARG A 17 -3.21 15.04 -29.49
N TRP A 18 -2.60 16.07 -30.07
CA TRP A 18 -1.80 15.96 -31.29
C TRP A 18 -0.51 15.14 -31.09
N THR A 19 0.18 15.26 -29.95
CA THR A 19 1.39 14.46 -29.64
C THR A 19 1.07 12.96 -29.59
N THR A 20 -0.14 12.64 -29.13
CA THR A 20 -0.63 11.28 -29.01
C THR A 20 -0.90 10.66 -30.38
N ARG A 21 -1.48 11.43 -31.31
CA ARG A 21 -1.69 11.02 -32.71
C ARG A 21 -0.39 10.89 -33.47
N LEU A 22 0.54 11.83 -33.28
CA LEU A 22 1.88 11.77 -33.88
C LEU A 22 2.60 10.48 -33.49
N LEU A 23 2.59 10.13 -32.20
CA LEU A 23 3.16 8.87 -31.71
C LEU A 23 2.47 7.62 -32.30
N ASP A 24 1.16 7.67 -32.51
CA ASP A 24 0.43 6.55 -33.14
C ASP A 24 0.81 6.41 -34.63
N VAL A 25 0.99 7.52 -35.36
CA VAL A 25 1.47 7.53 -36.75
C VAL A 25 2.92 7.02 -36.84
N CYS A 26 3.82 7.52 -35.99
CA CYS A 26 5.21 7.04 -35.95
C CYS A 26 5.29 5.54 -35.63
N LEU A 27 4.46 5.07 -34.70
CA LEU A 27 4.37 3.66 -34.35
C LEU A 27 3.89 2.82 -35.54
N TRP A 28 2.82 3.23 -36.21
CA TRP A 28 2.32 2.52 -37.39
C TRP A 28 3.36 2.49 -38.52
N ALA A 29 4.01 3.64 -38.80
CA ALA A 29 5.05 3.72 -39.81
C ALA A 29 6.19 2.75 -39.51
N ALA A 30 6.70 2.73 -38.26
CA ALA A 30 7.74 1.82 -37.82
C ALA A 30 7.34 0.34 -37.95
N LEU A 31 6.09 -0.01 -37.64
CA LEU A 31 5.58 -1.38 -37.77
C LEU A 31 5.36 -1.80 -39.23
N SER A 32 5.22 -0.85 -40.15
CA SER A 32 5.01 -1.13 -41.58
C SER A 32 6.32 -1.27 -42.36
N VAL A 33 7.47 -0.85 -41.81
CA VAL A 33 8.78 -0.93 -42.49
C VAL A 33 9.16 -2.36 -42.89
N PRO A 34 9.10 -3.38 -42.00
CA PRO A 34 9.47 -4.75 -42.36
C PRO A 34 8.56 -5.31 -43.45
N LEU A 35 7.27 -4.94 -43.41
CA LEU A 35 6.29 -5.28 -44.42
C LEU A 35 6.72 -4.70 -45.77
N THR A 36 6.99 -3.39 -45.86
CA THR A 36 7.42 -2.76 -47.13
C THR A 36 8.75 -3.30 -47.65
N ALA A 37 9.72 -3.60 -46.78
CA ALA A 37 11.03 -4.13 -47.18
C ALA A 37 10.94 -5.56 -47.73
N ALA A 38 10.00 -6.37 -47.25
CA ALA A 38 9.79 -7.72 -47.75
C ALA A 38 9.19 -7.79 -49.17
N PHE A 39 8.70 -6.66 -49.70
CA PHE A 39 8.08 -6.60 -51.05
C PHE A 39 8.96 -5.94 -52.11
N ASP A 40 10.12 -5.38 -51.74
CA ASP A 40 11.04 -4.83 -52.74
C ASP A 40 11.61 -5.99 -53.59
N GLY A 41 11.10 -6.13 -54.83
CA GLY A 41 11.44 -7.24 -55.74
C GLY A 41 10.57 -8.50 -55.66
N ALA A 42 9.43 -8.47 -54.97
CA ALA A 42 8.52 -9.64 -54.87
C ALA A 42 7.61 -9.82 -56.11
N PRO A 43 7.20 -11.06 -56.44
CA PRO A 43 6.25 -11.33 -57.53
C PRO A 43 4.86 -10.69 -57.30
N GLU A 44 4.11 -10.42 -58.39
CA GLU A 44 2.85 -9.65 -58.39
C GLU A 44 1.76 -10.20 -57.44
N ASP A 45 1.76 -11.51 -57.18
CA ASP A 45 0.83 -12.18 -56.27
C ASP A 45 0.98 -11.73 -54.80
N ARG A 46 2.15 -11.19 -54.44
CA ARG A 46 2.45 -10.70 -53.09
C ARG A 46 2.11 -9.22 -52.89
N VAL A 47 1.84 -8.43 -53.93
CA VAL A 47 1.49 -7.01 -53.80
C VAL A 47 0.18 -6.81 -53.01
N TRP A 48 -0.78 -7.72 -53.19
CA TRP A 48 -2.08 -7.67 -52.49
C TRP A 48 -1.97 -7.89 -50.97
N THR A 49 -0.97 -8.64 -50.50
CA THR A 49 -0.75 -8.85 -49.07
C THR A 49 -0.16 -7.61 -48.39
N ALA A 50 0.68 -6.85 -49.09
CA ALA A 50 1.16 -5.53 -48.66
C ALA A 50 0.01 -4.51 -48.59
N ALA A 51 -0.78 -4.44 -49.67
CA ALA A 51 -1.90 -3.52 -49.81
C ALA A 51 -2.97 -3.72 -48.72
N THR A 52 -3.15 -4.96 -48.25
CA THR A 52 -4.07 -5.29 -47.15
C THR A 52 -3.42 -5.21 -45.77
N GLY A 53 -2.16 -5.61 -45.62
CA GLY A 53 -1.45 -5.63 -44.35
C GLY A 53 -1.20 -4.25 -43.74
N ILE A 54 -0.78 -3.27 -44.55
CA ILE A 54 -0.50 -1.89 -44.10
C ILE A 54 -1.72 -1.21 -43.45
N PRO A 55 -2.92 -1.16 -44.08
CA PRO A 55 -4.10 -0.55 -43.47
C PRO A 55 -4.62 -1.33 -42.26
N LEU A 56 -4.49 -2.66 -42.26
CA LEU A 56 -4.88 -3.48 -41.10
C LEU A 56 -3.97 -3.22 -39.89
N LEU A 57 -2.67 -3.03 -40.08
CA LEU A 57 -1.76 -2.59 -39.01
C LEU A 57 -2.10 -1.18 -38.52
N ALA A 58 -2.53 -0.26 -39.41
CA ALA A 58 -3.01 1.06 -39.01
C ALA A 58 -4.25 0.94 -38.10
N ALA A 59 -5.22 0.11 -38.49
CA ALA A 59 -6.40 -0.18 -37.69
C ALA A 59 -6.03 -0.79 -36.34
N ALA A 60 -5.10 -1.75 -36.30
CA ALA A 60 -4.59 -2.37 -35.07
C ALA A 60 -3.99 -1.32 -34.13
N VAL A 61 -3.16 -0.40 -34.65
CA VAL A 61 -2.56 0.69 -33.88
C VAL A 61 -3.64 1.66 -33.36
N ALA A 62 -4.67 1.95 -34.15
CA ALA A 62 -5.77 2.81 -33.72
C ALA A 62 -6.59 2.18 -32.58
N VAL A 63 -6.90 0.88 -32.65
CA VAL A 63 -7.68 0.19 -31.62
C VAL A 63 -6.86 -0.28 -30.41
N ARG A 64 -5.52 -0.26 -30.48
CA ARG A 64 -4.60 -0.79 -29.43
C ARG A 64 -4.85 -0.28 -28.01
N ARG A 65 -5.44 0.92 -27.89
CA ARG A 65 -5.72 1.56 -26.59
C ARG A 65 -7.02 1.04 -25.96
N ARG A 66 -8.04 0.79 -26.79
CA ARG A 66 -9.39 0.38 -26.35
C ARG A 66 -9.56 -1.14 -26.37
N TRP A 67 -8.94 -1.81 -27.35
CA TRP A 67 -9.03 -3.25 -27.57
C TRP A 67 -7.63 -3.85 -27.83
N PRO A 68 -6.75 -3.91 -26.81
CA PRO A 68 -5.35 -4.33 -27.00
C PRO A 68 -5.19 -5.77 -27.51
N LEU A 69 -6.09 -6.68 -27.13
CA LEU A 69 -6.05 -8.06 -27.63
C LEU A 69 -6.53 -8.17 -29.07
N VAL A 70 -7.51 -7.35 -29.48
CA VAL A 70 -7.95 -7.27 -30.88
C VAL A 70 -6.81 -6.72 -31.75
N ALA A 71 -6.11 -5.68 -31.28
CA ALA A 71 -4.94 -5.16 -31.97
C ALA A 71 -3.84 -6.23 -32.16
N LEU A 72 -3.58 -7.05 -31.13
CA LEU A 72 -2.62 -8.16 -31.22
C LEU A 72 -3.10 -9.31 -32.12
N ALA A 73 -4.42 -9.53 -32.23
CA ALA A 73 -4.97 -10.56 -33.11
C ALA A 73 -4.74 -10.26 -34.60
N VAL A 74 -4.68 -8.99 -34.99
CA VAL A 74 -4.48 -8.58 -36.39
C VAL A 74 -3.18 -9.12 -37.01
N PRO A 75 -1.97 -8.86 -36.45
CA PRO A 75 -0.74 -9.42 -37.01
C PRO A 75 -0.67 -10.96 -36.91
N VAL A 76 -1.33 -11.58 -35.92
CA VAL A 76 -1.45 -13.05 -35.85
C VAL A 76 -2.25 -13.58 -37.04
N ALA A 77 -3.41 -12.98 -37.31
CA ALA A 77 -4.27 -13.38 -38.43
C ALA A 77 -3.58 -13.14 -39.78
N LEU A 78 -2.87 -12.01 -39.92
CA LEU A 78 -2.10 -11.70 -41.12
C LEU A 78 -0.98 -12.72 -41.36
N ALA A 79 -0.18 -13.04 -40.34
CA ALA A 79 0.88 -14.05 -40.45
C ALA A 79 0.33 -15.41 -40.88
N LEU A 80 -0.77 -15.85 -40.27
CA LEU A 80 -1.40 -17.13 -40.62
C LEU A 80 -2.02 -17.13 -42.01
N ALA A 81 -2.59 -16.01 -42.47
CA ALA A 81 -3.17 -15.89 -43.79
C ALA A 81 -2.11 -15.93 -44.90
N THR A 82 -0.92 -15.32 -44.68
CA THR A 82 0.12 -15.23 -45.70
C THR A 82 1.01 -16.46 -45.77
N SER A 83 1.44 -17.01 -44.63
CA SER A 83 2.46 -18.08 -44.60
C SER A 83 1.97 -19.39 -43.99
N ARG A 84 0.73 -19.43 -43.45
CA ARG A 84 0.21 -20.55 -42.63
C ARG A 84 1.09 -20.88 -41.42
N ASN A 85 1.96 -19.95 -41.04
CA ASN A 85 2.86 -20.04 -39.89
C ASN A 85 2.79 -18.73 -39.12
N LEU A 86 3.01 -18.80 -37.81
CA LEU A 86 3.11 -17.61 -36.97
C LEU A 86 4.43 -16.87 -37.20
N PHE A 87 5.50 -17.58 -37.58
CA PHE A 87 6.81 -16.98 -37.86
C PHE A 87 6.85 -16.36 -39.26
N THR A 88 6.91 -15.03 -39.31
CA THR A 88 6.97 -14.21 -40.53
C THR A 88 7.83 -12.99 -40.27
N PHE A 89 8.79 -12.68 -41.16
CA PHE A 89 9.66 -11.53 -40.99
C PHE A 89 8.86 -10.21 -41.03
N GLU A 90 7.79 -10.18 -41.82
CA GLU A 90 6.93 -9.04 -42.07
C GLU A 90 6.18 -8.58 -40.80
N TYR A 91 5.74 -9.52 -39.95
CA TYR A 91 4.88 -9.23 -38.80
C TYR A 91 5.57 -9.43 -37.44
N THR A 92 6.81 -9.90 -37.41
CA THR A 92 7.56 -10.15 -36.15
C THR A 92 7.60 -8.92 -35.24
N ALA A 93 7.95 -7.74 -35.78
CA ALA A 93 8.00 -6.51 -35.01
C ALA A 93 6.60 -6.09 -34.50
N ALA A 94 5.56 -6.25 -35.33
CA ALA A 94 4.18 -5.94 -34.96
C ALA A 94 3.68 -6.84 -33.83
N LEU A 95 3.96 -8.15 -33.88
CA LEU A 95 3.65 -9.11 -32.82
C LEU A 95 4.31 -8.69 -31.49
N ALA A 96 5.63 -8.44 -31.49
CA ALA A 96 6.37 -8.09 -30.29
C ALA A 96 5.88 -6.79 -29.64
N VAL A 97 5.71 -5.75 -30.45
CA VAL A 97 5.31 -4.42 -29.95
C VAL A 97 3.86 -4.42 -29.48
N LEU A 98 2.93 -4.99 -30.24
CA LEU A 98 1.51 -5.03 -29.84
C LEU A 98 1.29 -5.97 -28.64
N ALA A 99 2.07 -7.05 -28.52
CA ALA A 99 2.04 -7.92 -27.35
C ALA A 99 2.54 -7.19 -26.09
N TYR A 100 3.65 -6.46 -26.19
CA TYR A 100 4.14 -5.59 -25.11
C TYR A 100 3.08 -4.58 -24.67
N LEU A 101 2.48 -3.88 -25.64
CA LEU A 101 1.45 -2.87 -25.38
C LEU A 101 0.17 -3.47 -24.79
N ALA A 102 -0.17 -4.71 -25.15
CA ALA A 102 -1.25 -5.45 -24.52
C ALA A 102 -0.92 -5.81 -23.07
N GLY A 103 0.33 -6.19 -22.78
CA GLY A 103 0.81 -6.45 -21.42
C GLY A 103 0.75 -5.23 -20.50
N VAL A 104 1.01 -4.04 -21.05
CA VAL A 104 0.90 -2.78 -20.30
C VAL A 104 -0.56 -2.41 -19.99
N ARG A 105 -1.51 -2.72 -20.89
CA ARG A 105 -2.89 -2.21 -20.81
C ARG A 105 -3.91 -3.18 -20.23
N VAL A 106 -3.79 -4.48 -20.50
CA VAL A 106 -4.75 -5.48 -20.03
C VAL A 106 -4.57 -5.69 -18.52
N GLU A 107 -5.65 -5.50 -17.76
CA GLU A 107 -5.60 -5.62 -16.30
C GLU A 107 -5.62 -7.07 -15.83
N ARG A 108 -6.47 -7.88 -16.46
CA ARG A 108 -6.71 -9.26 -16.07
C ARG A 108 -5.85 -10.20 -16.88
N ALA A 109 -4.94 -10.88 -16.19
CA ALA A 109 -4.05 -11.88 -16.77
C ALA A 109 -4.77 -12.97 -17.56
N ARG A 110 -5.94 -13.39 -17.07
CA ARG A 110 -6.73 -14.50 -17.61
C ARG A 110 -7.12 -14.27 -19.07
N ALA A 111 -7.50 -13.04 -19.44
CA ALA A 111 -7.94 -12.74 -20.81
C ALA A 111 -6.81 -12.96 -21.84
N SER A 112 -5.59 -12.51 -21.52
CA SER A 112 -4.43 -12.75 -22.40
C SER A 112 -4.01 -14.22 -22.41
N LEU A 113 -4.12 -14.92 -21.27
CA LEU A 113 -3.81 -16.36 -21.21
C LEU A 113 -4.77 -17.17 -22.10
N TRP A 114 -6.07 -16.88 -22.06
CA TRP A 114 -7.05 -17.49 -22.96
C TRP A 114 -6.77 -17.16 -24.42
N PHE A 115 -6.36 -15.92 -24.72
CA PHE A 115 -5.95 -15.54 -26.07
C PHE A 115 -4.73 -16.35 -26.54
N PHE A 116 -3.67 -16.47 -25.74
CA PHE A 116 -2.49 -17.26 -26.10
C PHE A 116 -2.79 -18.74 -26.23
N ALA A 117 -3.64 -19.29 -25.36
CA ALA A 117 -4.11 -20.67 -25.44
C ALA A 117 -4.91 -20.90 -26.74
N GLY A 118 -5.78 -19.96 -27.12
CA GLY A 118 -6.51 -20.00 -28.38
C GLY A 118 -5.59 -19.96 -29.59
N VAL A 119 -4.60 -19.05 -29.60
CA VAL A 119 -3.59 -18.99 -30.67
C VAL A 119 -2.81 -20.31 -30.74
N ALA A 120 -2.32 -20.84 -29.62
CA ALA A 120 -1.62 -22.13 -29.61
C ALA A 120 -2.50 -23.29 -30.10
N ALA A 121 -3.78 -23.33 -29.68
CA ALA A 121 -4.73 -24.36 -30.07
C ALA A 121 -5.10 -24.33 -31.55
N VAL A 122 -4.96 -23.19 -32.22
CA VAL A 122 -5.16 -23.08 -33.67
C VAL A 122 -3.86 -23.34 -34.42
N VAL A 123 -2.76 -22.68 -34.04
CA VAL A 123 -1.50 -22.69 -34.80
C VAL A 123 -0.79 -24.04 -34.72
N LEU A 124 -0.71 -24.66 -33.54
CA LEU A 124 0.05 -25.90 -33.39
C LEU A 124 -0.55 -27.06 -34.19
N PRO A 125 -1.88 -27.30 -34.17
CA PRO A 125 -2.48 -28.32 -35.03
C PRO A 125 -2.40 -27.97 -36.51
N LEU A 126 -2.52 -26.69 -36.87
CA LEU A 126 -2.40 -26.25 -38.27
C LEU A 126 -1.03 -26.62 -38.86
N CYS A 127 0.05 -26.41 -38.09
CA CYS A 127 1.40 -26.81 -38.51
C CYS A 127 1.53 -28.33 -38.70
N VAL A 128 0.90 -29.13 -37.84
CA VAL A 128 0.95 -30.60 -37.92
C VAL A 128 0.13 -31.14 -39.10
N VAL A 129 -1.09 -30.63 -39.30
CA VAL A 129 -2.05 -31.16 -40.28
C VAL A 129 -1.76 -30.67 -41.69
N LEU A 130 -1.35 -29.41 -41.88
CA LEU A 130 -1.18 -28.85 -43.22
C LEU A 130 0.25 -28.93 -43.74
N VAL A 131 1.25 -28.96 -42.84
CA VAL A 131 2.66 -28.84 -43.25
C VAL A 131 3.41 -30.15 -43.05
N HIS A 132 2.94 -31.06 -42.19
CA HIS A 132 3.57 -32.36 -41.90
C HIS A 132 5.08 -32.29 -41.62
N ASN A 133 5.55 -31.12 -41.15
CA ASN A 133 6.95 -30.75 -41.01
C ASN A 133 7.18 -30.16 -39.63
N MET A 134 8.37 -30.39 -39.08
CA MET A 134 8.65 -30.05 -37.69
C MET A 134 9.17 -28.61 -37.52
N TRP A 135 9.90 -28.09 -38.50
CA TRP A 135 10.44 -26.73 -38.45
C TRP A 135 9.37 -25.63 -38.33
N PRO A 136 8.25 -25.66 -39.08
CA PRO A 136 7.16 -24.69 -38.93
C PRO A 136 6.53 -24.72 -37.54
N TRP A 137 6.39 -25.91 -36.95
CA TRP A 137 5.88 -26.07 -35.59
C TRP A 137 6.85 -25.44 -34.57
N PHE A 138 8.15 -25.71 -34.70
CA PHE A 138 9.19 -25.17 -33.83
C PHE A 138 9.25 -23.64 -33.89
N THR A 139 9.27 -23.08 -35.10
CA THR A 139 9.28 -21.63 -35.33
C THR A 139 7.99 -20.95 -34.84
N ALA A 140 6.84 -21.60 -34.97
CA ALA A 140 5.58 -21.11 -34.40
C ALA A 140 5.61 -21.05 -32.87
N VAL A 141 6.10 -22.11 -32.21
CA VAL A 141 6.26 -22.12 -30.74
C VAL A 141 7.23 -21.04 -30.30
N LEU A 142 8.41 -20.93 -30.93
CA LEU A 142 9.37 -19.88 -30.61
C LEU A 142 8.79 -18.48 -30.81
N THR A 143 8.01 -18.27 -31.87
CA THR A 143 7.38 -16.96 -32.13
C THR A 143 6.33 -16.63 -31.07
N LEU A 144 5.48 -17.58 -30.72
CA LEU A 144 4.50 -17.41 -29.63
C LEU A 144 5.21 -17.06 -28.32
N LEU A 145 6.31 -17.73 -28.02
CA LEU A 145 7.09 -17.53 -26.82
C LEU A 145 7.82 -16.18 -26.81
N PHE A 146 8.68 -15.90 -27.80
CA PHE A 146 9.59 -14.76 -27.83
C PHE A 146 8.99 -13.47 -28.39
N ASN A 147 8.04 -13.56 -29.32
CA ASN A 147 7.42 -12.39 -29.95
C ASN A 147 6.04 -12.07 -29.40
N ILE A 148 5.44 -12.94 -28.59
CA ILE A 148 4.12 -12.67 -28.00
C ILE A 148 4.18 -12.74 -26.47
N VAL A 149 4.49 -13.90 -25.89
CA VAL A 149 4.41 -14.10 -24.44
C VAL A 149 5.47 -13.26 -23.69
N LEU A 150 6.73 -13.29 -24.11
CA LEU A 150 7.82 -12.58 -23.43
C LEU A 150 7.65 -11.04 -23.48
N PRO A 151 7.37 -10.39 -24.63
CA PRO A 151 7.13 -8.96 -24.68
C PRO A 151 5.89 -8.57 -23.87
N TRP A 152 4.83 -9.37 -23.91
CA TRP A 152 3.65 -9.16 -23.07
C TRP A 152 3.97 -9.24 -21.58
N LEU A 153 4.81 -10.19 -21.17
CA LEU A 153 5.23 -10.34 -19.78
C LEU A 153 6.05 -9.12 -19.32
N LEU A 154 6.94 -8.63 -20.18
CA LEU A 154 7.71 -7.41 -19.94
C LEU A 154 6.80 -6.17 -19.82
N GLY A 155 5.75 -6.09 -20.65
CA GLY A 155 4.73 -5.05 -20.57
C GLY A 155 3.98 -5.07 -19.24
N ARG A 156 3.59 -6.27 -18.78
CA ARG A 156 2.96 -6.45 -17.47
C ARG A 156 3.90 -6.08 -16.34
N TYR A 157 5.15 -6.53 -16.39
CA TYR A 157 6.17 -6.20 -15.40
C TYR A 157 6.34 -4.67 -15.29
N ARG A 158 6.43 -3.98 -16.43
CA ARG A 158 6.49 -2.51 -16.48
C ARG A 158 5.27 -1.86 -15.83
N ARG A 159 4.05 -2.36 -16.09
CA ARG A 159 2.82 -1.87 -15.44
C ARG A 159 2.87 -2.07 -13.92
N GLN A 160 3.24 -3.26 -13.47
CA GLN A 160 3.30 -3.60 -12.04
C GLN A 160 4.38 -2.81 -11.31
N TYR A 161 5.55 -2.66 -11.92
CA TYR A 161 6.63 -1.83 -11.41
C TYR A 161 6.22 -0.36 -11.32
N ALA A 162 5.57 0.19 -12.36
CA ALA A 162 5.07 1.56 -12.34
C ALA A 162 3.95 1.78 -11.30
N ALA A 163 3.12 0.76 -11.03
CA ALA A 163 2.13 0.83 -9.95
C ALA A 163 2.81 0.83 -8.58
N LEU A 164 3.78 -0.06 -8.37
CA LEU A 164 4.56 -0.16 -7.14
C LEU A 164 5.30 1.14 -6.82
N VAL A 165 6.01 1.71 -7.80
CA VAL A 165 6.74 2.97 -7.62
C VAL A 165 5.79 4.09 -7.22
N ARG A 166 4.62 4.21 -7.88
CA ARG A 166 3.60 5.21 -7.51
C ARG A 166 3.11 5.05 -6.09
N THR A 167 2.79 3.83 -5.66
CA THR A 167 2.39 3.55 -4.27
C THR A 167 3.51 3.85 -3.27
N GLY A 168 4.77 3.60 -3.66
CA GLY A 168 5.95 3.93 -2.84
C GLY A 168 6.10 5.43 -2.60
N TRP A 169 5.95 6.26 -3.64
CA TRP A 169 5.98 7.72 -3.53
C TRP A 169 4.84 8.27 -2.66
N GLN A 170 3.62 7.76 -2.83
CA GLN A 170 2.48 8.16 -2.00
C GLN A 170 2.68 7.85 -0.52
N LEU A 171 3.33 6.72 -0.20
CA LEU A 171 3.66 6.38 1.18
C LEU A 171 4.77 7.28 1.74
N ALA A 172 5.79 7.60 0.93
CA ALA A 172 6.86 8.50 1.34
C ALA A 172 6.33 9.90 1.69
N GLU A 173 5.44 10.45 0.85
CA GLU A 173 4.80 11.76 1.07
C GLU A 173 3.96 11.76 2.36
N ARG A 174 3.22 10.68 2.64
CA ARG A 174 2.47 10.53 3.90
C ARG A 174 3.39 10.49 5.12
N MET A 175 4.47 9.72 5.06
CA MET A 175 5.43 9.64 6.17
C MET A 175 6.11 10.99 6.44
N GLU A 176 6.40 11.77 5.40
CA GLU A 176 6.96 13.11 5.55
C GLU A 176 5.99 14.05 6.26
N HIS A 177 4.71 14.05 5.88
CA HIS A 177 3.68 14.83 6.56
C HIS A 177 3.46 14.40 8.02
N GLU A 178 3.47 13.11 8.31
CA GLU A 178 3.35 12.60 9.68
C GLU A 178 4.54 13.03 10.54
N GLN A 179 5.77 12.98 10.01
CA GLN A 179 6.96 13.44 10.72
C GLN A 179 6.92 14.94 11.02
N GLN A 180 6.47 15.76 10.06
CA GLN A 180 6.29 17.19 10.26
C GLN A 180 5.27 17.47 11.36
N ALA A 181 4.11 16.79 11.32
CA ALA A 181 3.07 16.94 12.34
C ALA A 181 3.57 16.53 13.74
N VAL A 182 4.37 15.45 13.85
CA VAL A 182 4.98 15.03 15.11
C VAL A 182 6.02 16.05 15.61
N ALA A 183 6.86 16.58 14.71
CA ALA A 183 7.85 17.58 15.07
C ALA A 183 7.20 18.88 15.57
N ASP A 184 6.15 19.34 14.88
CA ASP A 184 5.41 20.54 15.27
C ASP A 184 4.69 20.35 16.61
N ARG A 185 4.06 19.19 16.81
CA ARG A 185 3.43 18.87 18.10
C ARG A 185 4.45 18.78 19.24
N THR A 186 5.64 18.25 18.97
CA THR A 186 6.72 18.20 19.97
C THR A 186 7.21 19.59 20.32
N ARG A 187 7.36 20.48 19.34
CA ARG A 187 7.72 21.90 19.56
C ARG A 187 6.67 22.65 20.37
N LEU A 188 5.38 22.43 20.08
CA LEU A 188 4.28 23.06 20.83
C LEU A 188 4.25 22.59 22.29
N ARG A 189 4.39 21.28 22.53
CA ARG A 189 4.49 20.73 23.89
C ARG A 189 5.67 21.30 24.67
N GLU A 190 6.83 21.42 24.01
CA GLU A 190 8.02 21.98 24.66
C GLU A 190 7.83 23.44 25.03
N ARG A 191 7.22 24.25 24.15
CA ARG A 191 6.89 25.64 24.45
C ARG A 191 5.90 25.76 25.60
N ALA A 192 4.87 24.91 25.63
CA ALA A 192 3.90 24.88 26.73
C ALA A 192 4.56 24.47 28.05
N ARG A 193 5.48 23.49 28.03
CA ARG A 193 6.27 23.08 29.19
C ARG A 193 7.13 24.23 29.73
N ILE A 194 7.89 24.90 28.86
CA ILE A 194 8.72 26.05 29.24
C ILE A 194 7.85 27.16 29.85
N ALA A 195 6.70 27.48 29.23
CA ALA A 195 5.78 28.48 29.78
C ALA A 195 5.25 28.09 31.17
N GLY A 196 4.94 26.81 31.40
CA GLY A 196 4.57 26.28 32.71
C GLY A 196 5.68 26.42 33.75
N ASP A 197 6.89 25.97 33.43
CA ASP A 197 8.05 26.05 34.34
C ASP A 197 8.40 27.52 34.68
N MET A 198 8.30 28.43 33.71
CA MET A 198 8.47 29.88 33.94
C MET A 198 7.37 30.46 34.83
N HIS A 199 6.12 30.01 34.71
CA HIS A 199 5.03 30.46 35.57
C HIS A 199 5.22 30.03 37.02
N ASP A 200 5.58 28.77 37.24
CA ASP A 200 5.70 28.23 38.59
C ASP A 200 6.85 28.89 39.35
N SER A 201 7.97 29.17 38.67
CA SER A 201 9.11 29.90 39.24
C SER A 201 8.83 31.39 39.46
N LEU A 202 8.44 32.13 38.40
CA LEU A 202 8.18 33.57 38.50
C LEU A 202 6.97 33.89 39.38
N GLY A 203 5.90 33.08 39.28
CA GLY A 203 4.69 33.24 40.07
C GLY A 203 4.95 33.01 41.56
N HIS A 204 5.79 32.03 41.92
CA HIS A 204 6.19 31.82 43.31
C HIS A 204 7.04 32.98 43.86
N GLU A 205 8.01 33.47 43.08
CA GLU A 205 8.86 34.60 43.48
C GLU A 205 8.05 35.89 43.67
N LEU A 206 7.13 36.20 42.74
CA LEU A 206 6.25 37.37 42.84
C LEU A 206 5.26 37.26 44.00
N ALA A 207 4.72 36.06 44.27
CA ALA A 207 3.85 35.83 45.42
C ALA A 207 4.60 36.02 46.74
N LEU A 208 5.84 35.53 46.84
CA LEU A 208 6.68 35.73 48.01
C LEU A 208 7.05 37.21 48.20
N LEU A 209 7.31 37.94 47.12
CA LEU A 209 7.54 39.38 47.14
C LEU A 209 6.30 40.14 47.66
N ALA A 210 5.11 39.82 47.16
CA ALA A 210 3.85 40.42 47.61
C ALA A 210 3.55 40.11 49.09
N LEU A 211 3.91 38.91 49.56
CA LEU A 211 3.80 38.52 50.97
C LEU A 211 4.76 39.33 51.85
N ARG A 212 6.04 39.45 51.45
CA ARG A 212 7.06 40.24 52.18
C ARG A 212 6.71 41.74 52.21
N ALA A 213 6.23 42.28 51.09
CA ALA A 213 5.75 43.65 51.01
C ALA A 213 4.54 43.86 51.94
N GLY A 214 3.58 42.93 51.95
CA GLY A 214 2.44 42.99 52.88
C GLY A 214 2.84 42.92 54.36
N ALA A 215 3.87 42.15 54.70
CA ALA A 215 4.39 42.08 56.07
C ALA A 215 5.09 43.38 56.50
N LEU A 216 5.79 44.06 55.58
CA LEU A 216 6.36 45.38 55.82
C LEU A 216 5.26 46.44 55.95
N GLU A 217 4.20 46.39 55.15
CA GLU A 217 3.11 47.39 55.15
C GLU A 217 2.40 47.52 56.51
N VAL A 218 2.31 46.42 57.28
CA VAL A 218 1.71 46.38 58.63
C VAL A 218 2.69 46.73 59.75
N ASP A 219 3.97 47.01 59.47
CA ASP A 219 4.93 47.42 60.50
C ASP A 219 4.61 48.84 61.00
N PRO A 220 4.27 49.02 62.30
CA PRO A 220 3.91 50.33 62.86
C PRO A 220 5.08 51.33 62.87
N ARG A 221 6.33 50.89 62.66
CA ARG A 221 7.54 51.74 62.68
C ARG A 221 7.79 52.52 61.39
N LEU A 222 7.12 52.16 60.29
CA LEU A 222 7.25 52.87 59.01
C LEU A 222 6.60 54.26 59.08
N ALA A 223 7.21 55.25 58.41
CA ALA A 223 6.58 56.53 58.18
C ALA A 223 5.40 56.40 57.17
N PRO A 224 4.41 57.32 57.18
CA PRO A 224 3.26 57.26 56.27
C PRO A 224 3.66 57.12 54.79
N ASP A 225 4.64 57.91 54.35
CA ASP A 225 5.13 57.91 52.96
C ASP A 225 5.83 56.59 52.59
N GLN A 226 6.51 55.96 53.55
CA GLN A 226 7.17 54.66 53.35
C GLN A 226 6.15 53.52 53.29
N ARG A 227 5.08 53.59 54.08
CA ARG A 227 3.97 52.63 54.05
C ARG A 227 3.25 52.66 52.71
N ALA A 228 3.00 53.85 52.16
CA ALA A 228 2.42 54.02 50.84
C ALA A 228 3.28 53.39 49.73
N ALA A 229 4.60 53.62 49.75
CA ALA A 229 5.52 53.02 48.78
C ALA A 229 5.58 51.49 48.84
N VAL A 230 5.46 50.89 50.04
CA VAL A 230 5.39 49.42 50.21
C VAL A 230 4.04 48.87 49.69
N GLY A 231 2.94 49.60 49.90
CA GLY A 231 1.64 49.26 49.34
C GLY A 231 1.63 49.27 47.80
N GLU A 232 2.28 50.25 47.18
CA GLU A 232 2.49 50.28 45.73
C GLU A 232 3.30 49.09 45.22
N LEU A 233 4.36 48.69 45.94
CA LEU A 233 5.16 47.48 45.64
C LEU A 233 4.33 46.20 45.70
N ARG A 234 3.46 46.06 46.70
CA ARG A 234 2.54 44.92 46.85
C ARG A 234 1.53 44.89 45.70
N ALA A 235 0.93 46.03 45.37
CA ALA A 235 -0.02 46.14 44.26
C ALA A 235 0.63 45.82 42.91
N ALA A 236 1.85 46.31 42.67
CA ALA A 236 2.62 46.03 41.46
C ALA A 236 2.97 44.54 41.32
N ALA A 237 3.37 43.88 42.42
CA ALA A 237 3.63 42.44 42.43
C ALA A 237 2.34 41.63 42.16
N GLY A 238 1.20 42.03 42.73
CA GLY A 238 -0.11 41.44 42.46
C GLY A 238 -0.50 41.55 40.98
N ALA A 239 -0.42 42.75 40.42
CA ALA A 239 -0.75 43.03 39.02
C ALA A 239 0.18 42.28 38.04
N ALA A 240 1.47 42.16 38.35
CA ALA A 240 2.41 41.37 37.55
C ALA A 240 2.03 39.87 37.54
N THR A 241 1.52 39.35 38.66
CA THR A 241 1.10 37.95 38.78
C THR A 241 -0.17 37.66 37.97
N GLU A 242 -1.11 38.61 37.94
CA GLU A 242 -2.32 38.53 37.11
C GLU A 242 -2.00 38.63 35.62
N HIS A 243 -1.14 39.56 35.20
CA HIS A 243 -0.68 39.65 33.81
C HIS A 243 0.01 38.37 33.33
N LEU A 244 0.85 37.75 34.18
CA LEU A 244 1.47 36.46 33.89
C LEU A 244 0.44 35.33 33.73
N ARG A 245 -0.64 35.33 34.52
CA ARG A 245 -1.74 34.35 34.37
C ARG A 245 -2.52 34.56 33.09
N ASP A 246 -2.74 35.80 32.67
CA ASP A 246 -3.50 36.12 31.46
C ASP A 246 -2.74 35.72 30.19
N ILE A 247 -1.44 36.07 30.09
CA ILE A 247 -0.57 35.69 28.97
C ILE A 247 -0.49 34.17 28.80
N ILE A 248 -0.46 33.41 29.89
CA ILE A 248 -0.37 31.95 29.88
C ILE A 248 -1.75 31.31 29.69
N GLY A 249 -2.82 31.93 30.19
CA GLY A 249 -4.20 31.52 29.94
C GLY A 249 -4.50 31.39 28.44
N VAL A 250 -3.97 32.31 27.64
CA VAL A 250 -4.07 32.30 26.16
C VAL A 250 -3.28 31.15 25.52
N LEU A 251 -2.13 30.76 26.09
CA LEU A 251 -1.29 29.65 25.60
C LEU A 251 -1.77 28.26 26.04
N ARG A 252 -2.60 28.19 27.09
CA ARG A 252 -3.07 26.93 27.70
C ARG A 252 -4.43 26.47 27.19
N THR A 253 -5.10 27.27 26.35
CA THR A 253 -6.43 26.94 25.81
C THR A 253 -6.43 25.80 24.79
N ASP A 254 -5.28 25.38 24.25
CA ASP A 254 -5.20 24.39 23.17
C ASP A 254 -4.63 23.01 23.54
N ASP A 255 -4.08 22.79 24.74
CA ASP A 255 -3.53 21.49 25.11
C ASP A 255 -4.00 21.00 26.49
N ARG A 256 -4.65 19.83 26.44
CA ARG A 256 -5.16 19.02 27.55
C ARG A 256 -4.17 18.97 28.72
N ALA A 257 -4.63 19.41 29.88
CA ALA A 257 -3.85 19.53 31.11
C ALA A 257 -3.24 18.18 31.57
N GLU A 258 -1.92 18.07 31.45
CA GLU A 258 -1.09 17.10 32.20
C GLU A 258 -0.79 17.60 33.64
N PRO A 259 -0.36 16.70 34.55
CA PRO A 259 -0.71 16.78 35.97
C PRO A 259 0.22 17.67 36.79
N SER A 260 -0.36 18.69 37.44
CA SER A 260 0.28 19.40 38.56
C SER A 260 0.61 18.39 39.66
N ARG A 261 1.89 18.29 40.06
CA ARG A 261 2.35 17.49 41.19
C ARG A 261 1.69 18.01 42.48
N LEU A 262 0.76 17.24 43.04
CA LEU A 262 0.28 17.46 44.41
C LEU A 262 1.32 16.91 45.40
N PRO A 263 1.60 17.58 46.54
CA PRO A 263 2.34 16.99 47.66
C PRO A 263 1.64 15.70 48.11
N ALA A 264 2.42 14.65 48.38
CA ALA A 264 1.92 13.28 48.51
C ALA A 264 1.16 12.97 49.82
N ASP A 265 1.13 13.88 50.80
CA ASP A 265 0.74 13.56 52.18
C ASP A 265 -0.40 14.39 52.78
N ASP A 266 -1.17 15.10 51.94
CA ASP A 266 -2.25 15.95 52.44
C ASP A 266 -3.59 15.19 52.46
N SER A 267 -4.18 15.02 53.65
CA SER A 267 -5.38 14.22 53.86
C SER A 267 -6.68 15.00 53.58
N VAL A 268 -7.79 14.29 53.35
CA VAL A 268 -9.11 14.91 53.18
C VAL A 268 -9.53 15.67 54.44
N GLU A 269 -9.14 15.15 55.60
CA GLU A 269 -9.35 15.76 56.90
C GLU A 269 -8.64 17.11 57.00
N ALA A 270 -7.35 17.15 56.64
CA ALA A 270 -6.58 18.39 56.64
C ALA A 270 -7.18 19.43 55.67
N LEU A 271 -7.71 18.98 54.54
CA LEU A 271 -8.38 19.84 53.56
C LEU A 271 -9.69 20.43 54.12
N VAL A 272 -10.52 19.62 54.80
CA VAL A 272 -11.77 20.09 55.42
C VAL A 272 -11.47 21.04 56.58
N GLU A 273 -10.47 20.76 57.42
CA GLU A 273 -10.10 21.66 58.52
C GLU A 273 -9.61 23.03 58.01
N ARG A 274 -8.84 23.07 56.93
CA ARG A 274 -8.46 24.34 56.30
C ARG A 274 -9.65 25.10 55.74
N ALA A 275 -10.63 24.40 55.17
CA ALA A 275 -11.87 25.03 54.70
C ALA A 275 -12.66 25.64 55.87
N ARG A 276 -12.76 24.94 57.01
CA ARG A 276 -13.36 25.50 58.24
C ARG A 276 -12.61 26.73 58.75
N ALA A 277 -11.28 26.65 58.83
CA ALA A 277 -10.44 27.76 59.25
C ALA A 277 -10.56 28.99 58.33
N SER A 278 -10.98 28.78 57.08
CA SER A 278 -11.25 29.82 56.09
C SER A 278 -12.69 30.38 56.17
N GLY A 279 -13.50 29.92 57.12
CA GLY A 279 -14.87 30.41 57.36
C GLY A 279 -15.98 29.66 56.63
N LEU A 280 -15.70 28.52 55.96
CA LEU A 280 -16.76 27.66 55.44
C LEU A 280 -17.42 26.84 56.55
N ASP A 281 -18.76 26.86 56.62
CA ASP A 281 -19.54 25.93 57.43
C ASP A 281 -19.54 24.55 56.75
N VAL A 282 -18.57 23.70 57.09
CA VAL A 282 -18.40 22.37 56.49
C VAL A 282 -18.39 21.25 57.52
N SER A 283 -19.24 20.25 57.31
CA SER A 283 -19.28 19.01 58.10
C SER A 283 -18.65 17.84 57.35
N LEU A 284 -17.92 16.97 58.06
CA LEU A 284 -17.33 15.75 57.51
C LEU A 284 -17.96 14.54 58.20
N ARG A 285 -18.59 13.66 57.42
CA ARG A 285 -19.14 12.39 57.90
C ARG A 285 -18.40 11.21 57.25
N ARG A 286 -17.97 10.25 58.07
CA ARG A 286 -17.39 9.00 57.59
C ARG A 286 -18.23 7.82 58.09
N ALA A 287 -18.66 6.96 57.19
CA ALA A 287 -19.47 5.78 57.51
C ALA A 287 -18.92 4.54 56.79
N GLY A 288 -18.79 3.42 57.49
CA GLY A 288 -18.14 2.22 56.95
C GLY A 288 -16.63 2.42 56.83
N ALA A 289 -15.87 1.83 57.75
CA ALA A 289 -14.42 1.76 57.57
C ALA A 289 -14.12 0.79 56.41
N PRO A 290 -13.20 1.10 55.48
CA PRO A 290 -12.47 0.05 54.79
C PRO A 290 -11.89 -0.84 55.90
N GLY A 291 -12.19 -2.13 55.89
CA GLY A 291 -11.81 -3.04 56.97
C GLY A 291 -10.36 -2.82 57.39
N ALA A 292 -10.10 -2.90 58.69
CA ALA A 292 -8.78 -2.87 59.31
C ALA A 292 -7.97 -4.14 58.94
N GLY A 293 -7.84 -4.40 57.64
CA GLY A 293 -7.16 -5.52 57.00
C GLY A 293 -6.55 -5.04 55.68
N GLU A 294 -5.37 -4.43 55.77
CA GLU A 294 -4.22 -4.58 54.88
C GLU A 294 -4.29 -4.36 53.35
N GLU A 295 -5.28 -3.68 52.77
CA GLU A 295 -5.09 -3.06 51.44
C GLU A 295 -5.48 -1.58 51.44
N ALA A 296 -4.47 -0.71 51.59
CA ALA A 296 -4.62 0.72 51.41
C ALA A 296 -5.14 1.04 50.00
N MET A 297 -6.05 2.01 49.89
CA MET A 297 -6.58 2.48 48.61
C MET A 297 -5.43 2.80 47.64
N PRO A 298 -5.51 2.40 46.36
CA PRO A 298 -4.51 2.75 45.36
C PRO A 298 -4.24 4.26 45.31
N VAL A 299 -2.98 4.67 45.16
CA VAL A 299 -2.55 6.08 45.17
C VAL A 299 -3.37 6.97 44.22
N MET A 300 -3.73 6.46 43.04
CA MET A 300 -4.58 7.17 42.08
C MET A 300 -6.02 7.39 42.60
N GLY A 301 -6.57 6.41 43.31
CA GLY A 301 -7.87 6.51 43.98
C GLY A 301 -7.83 7.56 45.09
N ALA A 302 -6.84 7.50 45.97
CA ALA A 302 -6.70 8.47 47.07
C ALA A 302 -6.55 9.92 46.54
N ARG A 303 -5.80 10.11 45.45
CA ARG A 303 -5.67 11.42 44.77
C ARG A 303 -6.97 11.88 44.12
N ALA A 304 -7.73 10.97 43.52
CA ALA A 304 -9.04 11.28 42.95
C ALA A 304 -10.02 11.73 44.05
N VAL A 305 -10.07 11.03 45.19
CA VAL A 305 -10.86 11.42 46.38
C VAL A 305 -10.51 12.84 46.84
N TYR A 306 -9.23 13.10 47.07
CA TYR A 306 -8.76 14.42 47.51
C TYR A 306 -9.20 15.52 46.53
N ARG A 307 -9.05 15.28 45.22
CA ARG A 307 -9.45 16.25 44.19
C ARG A 307 -10.95 16.48 44.12
N VAL A 308 -11.77 15.44 44.31
CA VAL A 308 -13.24 15.58 44.35
C VAL A 308 -13.64 16.48 45.51
N VAL A 309 -13.06 16.26 46.70
CA VAL A 309 -13.33 17.12 47.87
C VAL A 309 -12.84 18.54 47.64
N GLN A 310 -11.63 18.72 47.10
CA GLN A 310 -11.06 20.03 46.85
C GLN A 310 -11.87 20.86 45.85
N GLU A 311 -12.22 20.25 44.72
CA GLU A 311 -13.01 20.92 43.68
C GLU A 311 -14.43 21.20 44.20
N GLY A 312 -15.03 20.27 44.95
CA GLY A 312 -16.33 20.46 45.57
C GLY A 312 -16.38 21.63 46.55
N LEU A 313 -15.40 21.74 47.47
CA LEU A 313 -15.29 22.86 48.41
C LEU A 313 -15.01 24.19 47.70
N THR A 314 -14.17 24.16 46.65
CA THR A 314 -13.89 25.33 45.82
C THR A 314 -15.16 25.81 45.09
N ASN A 315 -15.94 24.87 44.55
CA ASN A 315 -17.20 25.18 43.87
C ASN A 315 -18.25 25.72 44.84
N ALA A 316 -18.39 25.15 46.03
CA ALA A 316 -19.28 25.67 47.06
C ALA A 316 -18.91 27.11 47.45
N THR A 317 -17.62 27.40 47.64
CA THR A 317 -17.12 28.75 47.95
C THR A 317 -17.45 29.76 46.84
N LYS A 318 -17.32 29.34 45.57
CA LYS A 318 -17.56 30.20 44.40
C LYS A 318 -19.04 30.41 44.08
N HIS A 319 -19.86 29.37 44.24
CA HIS A 319 -21.21 29.33 43.70
C HIS A 319 -22.32 29.40 44.76
N ALA A 320 -22.02 29.09 46.02
CA ALA A 320 -22.96 29.16 47.13
C ALA A 320 -22.27 29.70 48.41
N PRO A 321 -21.73 30.94 48.37
CA PRO A 321 -21.04 31.51 49.52
C PRO A 321 -21.97 31.60 50.74
N GLY A 322 -21.47 31.14 51.88
CA GLY A 322 -22.23 31.11 53.14
C GLY A 322 -23.22 29.94 53.28
N ALA A 323 -23.36 29.08 52.28
CA ALA A 323 -24.17 27.87 52.40
C ALA A 323 -23.41 26.78 53.19
N PRO A 324 -24.09 26.02 54.07
CA PRO A 324 -23.48 24.86 54.71
C PRO A 324 -23.13 23.78 53.67
N VAL A 325 -21.97 23.14 53.88
CA VAL A 325 -21.43 22.08 53.03
C VAL A 325 -21.27 20.79 53.83
N GLU A 326 -21.67 19.66 53.26
CA GLU A 326 -21.46 18.34 53.83
C GLU A 326 -20.55 17.52 52.92
N VAL A 327 -19.45 17.02 53.49
CA VAL A 327 -18.56 16.03 52.87
C VAL A 327 -18.84 14.68 53.51
N ARG A 328 -19.21 13.69 52.72
CA ARG A 328 -19.48 12.34 53.20
C ARG A 328 -18.62 11.31 52.46
N LEU A 329 -17.91 10.50 53.24
CA LEU A 329 -17.07 9.39 52.80
C LEU A 329 -17.69 8.09 53.30
N THR A 330 -18.20 7.27 52.39
CA THR A 330 -18.86 6.01 52.74
C THR A 330 -18.15 4.83 52.11
N GLY A 331 -17.61 3.94 52.94
CA GLY A 331 -17.00 2.69 52.48
C GLY A 331 -18.05 1.58 52.37
N GLU A 332 -18.23 1.02 51.18
CA GLU A 332 -19.13 -0.12 50.94
C GLU A 332 -18.39 -1.23 50.17
N GLY A 333 -18.04 -2.31 50.88
CA GLY A 333 -17.32 -3.45 50.30
C GLY A 333 -15.98 -3.05 49.67
N ARG A 334 -15.87 -3.16 48.34
CA ARG A 334 -14.66 -2.82 47.55
C ARG A 334 -14.72 -1.43 46.90
N ARG A 335 -15.59 -0.55 47.39
CA ARG A 335 -15.80 0.80 46.84
C ARG A 335 -15.84 1.84 47.96
N LEU A 336 -15.42 3.05 47.61
CA LEU A 336 -15.54 4.25 48.42
C LEU A 336 -16.40 5.25 47.65
N ASP A 337 -17.52 5.62 48.24
CA ASP A 337 -18.39 6.69 47.76
C ASP A 337 -18.01 7.99 48.47
N VAL A 338 -17.75 9.04 47.69
CA VAL A 338 -17.37 10.37 48.12
C VAL A 338 -18.43 11.34 47.63
N THR A 339 -19.08 12.06 48.53
CA THR A 339 -20.10 13.06 48.17
C THR A 339 -19.76 14.39 48.83
N VAL A 340 -19.89 15.47 48.07
CA VAL A 340 -19.78 16.85 48.55
C VAL A 340 -21.06 17.57 48.15
N THR A 341 -21.85 17.99 49.13
CA THR A 341 -23.14 18.63 48.91
C THR A 341 -23.17 19.99 49.59
N ASN A 342 -23.56 21.05 48.88
CA ASN A 342 -23.84 22.35 49.50
C ASN A 342 -25.35 22.64 49.46
N ALA A 343 -25.85 23.30 50.49
CA ALA A 343 -27.23 23.83 50.53
C ALA A 343 -27.39 25.05 49.58
N PRO A 344 -28.62 25.52 49.31
CA PRO A 344 -28.83 26.81 48.67
C PRO A 344 -28.21 27.95 49.49
N PRO A 345 -27.73 29.02 48.83
CA PRO A 345 -27.20 30.19 49.54
C PRO A 345 -28.28 30.85 50.41
N PRO A 346 -27.91 31.42 51.58
CA PRO A 346 -28.85 32.12 52.45
C PRO A 346 -29.63 33.25 51.75
N PRO A 347 -30.88 33.53 52.16
CA PRO A 347 -31.64 34.65 51.62
C PRO A 347 -30.89 35.98 51.87
N GLY A 348 -30.65 36.75 50.80
CA GLY A 348 -29.92 38.03 50.86
C GLY A 348 -28.48 37.99 50.34
N THR A 349 -27.96 36.81 49.99
CA THR A 349 -26.65 36.67 49.31
C THR A 349 -26.76 37.14 47.87
N ALA A 350 -25.99 38.16 47.49
CA ALA A 350 -25.99 38.68 46.13
C ALA A 350 -25.55 37.58 45.13
N PRO A 351 -26.20 37.47 43.95
CA PRO A 351 -25.74 36.54 42.92
C PRO A 351 -24.31 36.88 42.49
N PRO A 352 -23.47 35.88 42.13
CA PRO A 352 -22.09 36.12 41.74
C PRO A 352 -22.03 37.13 40.57
N ALA A 353 -21.20 38.17 40.73
CA ALA A 353 -21.21 39.38 39.91
C ALA A 353 -20.68 39.22 38.46
N ALA A 354 -20.40 38.01 37.99
CA ALA A 354 -19.96 37.74 36.62
C ALA A 354 -20.12 36.25 36.26
N PRO A 355 -20.22 35.88 34.97
CA PRO A 355 -20.00 34.50 34.55
C PRO A 355 -18.54 34.12 34.84
N VAL A 356 -18.31 33.46 35.98
CA VAL A 356 -16.98 32.99 36.39
C VAL A 356 -16.51 31.98 35.36
N SER A 357 -15.40 32.29 34.69
CA SER A 357 -14.81 31.46 33.66
C SER A 357 -14.53 30.03 34.16
N GLY A 358 -14.98 29.03 33.41
CA GLY A 358 -14.36 27.70 33.40
C GLY A 358 -15.26 26.53 33.81
N GLY A 359 -16.21 26.13 32.95
CA GLY A 359 -16.94 24.85 33.05
C GLY A 359 -16.08 23.58 32.85
N ASN A 360 -14.75 23.72 32.89
CA ASN A 360 -13.79 22.64 32.65
C ASN A 360 -13.41 21.87 33.92
N GLY A 361 -13.73 22.39 35.11
CA GLY A 361 -13.38 21.79 36.40
C GLY A 361 -14.02 20.40 36.58
N LEU A 362 -15.33 20.29 36.33
CA LEU A 362 -16.08 19.04 36.42
C LEU A 362 -15.71 18.04 35.32
N VAL A 363 -15.42 18.50 34.10
CA VAL A 363 -14.98 17.64 32.98
C VAL A 363 -13.62 17.01 33.29
N GLY A 364 -12.67 17.81 33.79
CA GLY A 364 -11.37 17.29 34.22
C GLY A 364 -11.46 16.39 35.46
N LEU A 365 -12.42 16.64 36.35
CA LEU A 365 -12.69 15.79 37.51
C LEU A 365 -13.24 14.41 37.09
N ASP A 366 -14.18 14.38 36.14
CA ASP A 366 -14.77 13.13 35.60
C ASP A 366 -13.70 12.24 34.96
N GLU A 367 -12.84 12.81 34.12
CA GLU A 367 -11.75 12.06 33.49
C GLU A 367 -10.80 11.44 34.52
N ARG A 368 -10.45 12.18 35.59
CA ARG A 368 -9.57 11.70 36.65
C ARG A 368 -10.19 10.59 37.49
N VAL A 369 -11.47 10.72 37.84
CA VAL A 369 -12.22 9.67 38.53
C VAL A 369 -12.30 8.41 37.66
N ARG A 370 -12.54 8.56 36.36
CA ARG A 370 -12.56 7.45 35.39
C ARG A 370 -11.19 6.78 35.23
N LEU A 371 -10.09 7.54 35.20
CA LEU A 371 -8.72 7.00 35.16
C LEU A 371 -8.36 6.22 36.44
N ALA A 372 -8.93 6.60 37.58
CA ALA A 372 -8.83 5.84 38.82
C ALA A 372 -9.81 4.63 38.89
N GLY A 373 -10.56 4.36 37.81
CA GLY A 373 -11.50 3.25 37.72
C GLY A 373 -12.85 3.50 38.40
N GLY A 374 -13.18 4.78 38.67
CA GLY A 374 -14.42 5.20 39.29
C GLY A 374 -15.40 5.88 38.34
N GLU A 375 -16.52 6.34 38.90
CA GLU A 375 -17.58 7.09 38.22
C GLU A 375 -17.87 8.40 38.96
N LEU A 376 -18.10 9.50 38.24
CA LEU A 376 -18.47 10.81 38.79
C LEU A 376 -19.89 11.20 38.36
N ARG A 377 -20.64 11.85 39.25
CA ARG A 377 -21.89 12.55 38.96
C ARG A 377 -21.84 13.93 39.61
N ALA A 378 -22.36 14.94 38.93
CA ALA A 378 -22.48 16.28 39.48
C ALA A 378 -23.79 16.91 38.98
N GLY A 379 -24.53 17.56 39.87
CA GLY A 379 -25.80 18.19 39.50
C GLY A 379 -26.50 18.91 40.66
N PRO A 380 -27.56 19.68 40.36
CA PRO A 380 -28.37 20.33 41.38
C PRO A 380 -29.12 19.30 42.23
N THR A 381 -29.27 19.58 43.53
CA THR A 381 -30.10 18.77 44.43
C THR A 381 -31.55 19.22 44.40
N PRO A 382 -32.53 18.35 44.71
CA PRO A 382 -33.95 18.71 44.80
C PRO A 382 -34.24 19.84 45.80
N GLU A 383 -33.36 20.02 46.78
CA GLU A 383 -33.44 21.01 47.85
C GLU A 383 -32.85 22.38 47.46
N GLY A 384 -32.43 22.54 46.19
CA GLY A 384 -31.87 23.80 45.66
C GLY A 384 -30.36 23.97 45.87
N GLY A 385 -29.68 22.91 46.32
CA GLY A 385 -28.23 22.84 46.47
C GLY A 385 -27.52 22.26 45.25
N PHE A 386 -26.26 21.86 45.41
CA PHE A 386 -25.48 21.18 44.37
C PHE A 386 -24.66 20.04 44.98
N GLU A 387 -24.62 18.89 44.30
CA GLU A 387 -23.88 17.71 44.73
C GLU A 387 -22.82 17.32 43.71
N VAL A 388 -21.64 16.95 44.21
CA VAL A 388 -20.60 16.24 43.46
C VAL A 388 -20.36 14.89 44.13
N ALA A 389 -20.63 13.81 43.42
CA ALA A 389 -20.58 12.44 43.91
C ALA A 389 -19.61 11.58 43.06
N ALA A 390 -18.65 10.91 43.70
CA ALA A 390 -17.70 10.01 43.04
C ALA A 390 -17.69 8.64 43.71
N ARG A 391 -17.65 7.57 42.91
CA ARG A 391 -17.56 6.17 43.36
C ARG A 391 -16.26 5.56 42.88
N LEU A 392 -15.37 5.19 43.79
CA LEU A 392 -14.00 4.74 43.47
C LEU A 392 -13.71 3.33 44.02
N PRO A 393 -12.95 2.47 43.30
CA PRO A 393 -12.56 1.16 43.80
C PRO A 393 -11.49 1.27 44.91
N THR A 394 -11.61 0.45 45.96
CA THR A 394 -10.65 0.43 47.09
C THR A 394 -9.54 -0.60 46.94
N THR A 395 -9.61 -1.50 45.95
CA THR A 395 -8.59 -2.54 45.68
C THR A 395 -8.02 -2.42 44.27
N GLY A 396 -6.68 -2.44 44.17
CA GLY A 396 -5.94 -2.15 42.95
C GLY A 396 -5.83 -3.36 42.02
N ARG A 397 -6.81 -3.57 41.13
CA ARG A 397 -6.58 -4.33 39.91
C ARG A 397 -7.46 -3.86 38.76
N ALA A 398 -7.16 -2.67 38.24
CA ALA A 398 -7.36 -2.45 36.82
C ALA A 398 -6.26 -3.21 36.07
N PRO A 399 -6.54 -4.03 35.05
CA PRO A 399 -5.49 -4.63 34.24
C PRO A 399 -4.84 -3.54 33.39
N VAL A 400 -3.85 -2.85 33.96
CA VAL A 400 -2.89 -2.08 33.19
C VAL A 400 -2.09 -3.10 32.40
N ARG A 401 -2.40 -3.26 31.11
CA ARG A 401 -1.48 -3.86 30.15
C ARG A 401 -0.23 -3.00 30.17
N GLY A 402 0.79 -3.45 30.90
CA GLY A 402 2.09 -2.79 30.94
C GLY A 402 2.69 -2.71 29.54
N PRO A 403 3.53 -1.69 29.26
CA PRO A 403 4.29 -1.62 28.02
C PRO A 403 5.35 -2.72 28.04
N GLY A 404 4.97 -3.90 27.53
CA GLY A 404 5.91 -4.98 27.30
C GLY A 404 6.88 -4.58 26.19
N ASP A 405 8.16 -4.48 26.57
CA ASP A 405 9.33 -4.82 25.76
C ASP A 405 9.15 -4.64 24.24
N SER A 406 9.19 -3.37 23.80
CA SER A 406 9.32 -3.02 22.39
C SER A 406 10.79 -2.88 21.99
N SER A 407 11.58 -3.93 22.18
CA SER A 407 12.77 -4.19 21.35
C SER A 407 12.41 -4.70 19.94
N ARG A 408 11.11 -4.83 19.61
CA ARG A 408 10.65 -5.29 18.30
C ARG A 408 10.08 -4.14 17.47
N TRP A 409 10.86 -3.67 16.50
CA TRP A 409 10.45 -3.06 15.23
C TRP A 409 9.15 -2.24 15.27
N SER A 410 9.24 -0.92 15.05
CA SER A 410 8.05 -0.06 14.95
C SER A 410 7.02 -0.66 13.99
N VAL A 411 5.72 -0.48 14.27
CA VAL A 411 4.62 -0.99 13.42
C VAL A 411 4.87 -0.65 11.94
N SER A 412 5.40 0.54 11.69
CA SER A 412 5.83 1.01 10.36
C SER A 412 6.93 0.15 9.70
N GLN A 413 7.91 -0.36 10.45
CA GLN A 413 8.94 -1.23 9.88
C GLN A 413 8.39 -2.65 9.59
N ARG A 414 7.43 -3.15 10.38
CA ARG A 414 6.76 -4.43 10.10
C ARG A 414 5.83 -4.34 8.89
N GLU A 415 5.14 -3.21 8.74
CA GLU A 415 4.34 -2.91 7.54
C GLU A 415 5.22 -2.74 6.30
N LEU A 416 6.37 -2.07 6.40
CA LEU A 416 7.30 -1.93 5.29
C LEU A 416 7.95 -3.27 4.89
N ALA A 417 8.33 -4.10 5.87
CA ALA A 417 8.89 -5.43 5.62
C ALA A 417 7.86 -6.38 5.00
N SER A 418 6.62 -6.38 5.49
CA SER A 418 5.54 -7.19 4.92
C SER A 418 5.13 -6.71 3.52
N ALA A 419 5.12 -5.39 3.27
CA ALA A 419 4.90 -4.82 1.94
C ALA A 419 6.03 -5.23 0.96
N ARG A 420 7.30 -5.14 1.37
CA ARG A 420 8.45 -5.58 0.55
C ARG A 420 8.38 -7.07 0.21
N LEU A 421 8.02 -7.92 1.18
CA LEU A 421 7.89 -9.35 0.97
C LEU A 421 6.71 -9.68 0.04
N GLN A 422 5.55 -9.05 0.21
CA GLN A 422 4.40 -9.25 -0.68
C GLN A 422 4.70 -8.79 -2.12
N VAL A 423 5.42 -7.69 -2.27
CA VAL A 423 5.86 -7.17 -3.57
C VAL A 423 6.85 -8.12 -4.24
N ARG A 424 7.86 -8.58 -3.51
CA ARG A 424 8.86 -9.53 -4.02
C ARG A 424 8.20 -10.86 -4.40
N ARG A 425 7.27 -11.37 -3.58
CA ARG A 425 6.56 -12.64 -3.84
C ARG A 425 5.64 -12.54 -5.05
N ARG A 426 4.90 -11.43 -5.20
CA ARG A 426 4.07 -11.17 -6.39
C ARG A 426 4.93 -11.01 -7.64
N LEU A 427 6.05 -10.28 -7.56
CA LEU A 427 7.01 -10.12 -8.66
C LEU A 427 7.61 -11.45 -9.11
N VAL A 428 8.07 -12.28 -8.17
CA VAL A 428 8.62 -13.62 -8.45
C VAL A 428 7.55 -14.50 -9.12
N GLN A 429 6.32 -14.51 -8.63
CA GLN A 429 5.24 -15.29 -9.26
C GLN A 429 4.89 -14.80 -10.66
N THR A 430 4.92 -13.48 -10.92
CA THR A 430 4.62 -12.96 -12.25
C THR A 430 5.76 -13.05 -13.25
N VAL A 431 7.02 -13.14 -12.82
CA VAL A 431 8.18 -13.11 -13.73
C VAL A 431 8.94 -14.43 -13.70
N ALA A 432 9.29 -14.93 -12.52
CA ALA A 432 10.14 -16.10 -12.40
C ALA A 432 9.43 -17.40 -12.79
N VAL A 433 8.13 -17.55 -12.49
CA VAL A 433 7.38 -18.77 -12.87
C VAL A 433 7.21 -18.88 -14.39
N PRO A 434 6.73 -17.84 -15.12
CA PRO A 434 6.70 -17.89 -16.58
C PRO A 434 8.10 -18.02 -17.19
N ALA A 435 9.12 -17.35 -16.64
CA ALA A 435 10.49 -17.47 -17.13
C ALA A 435 11.04 -18.90 -16.93
N ALA A 436 10.77 -19.55 -15.79
CA ALA A 436 11.18 -20.93 -15.55
C ALA A 436 10.45 -21.92 -16.46
N LEU A 437 9.14 -21.75 -16.66
CA LEU A 437 8.36 -22.53 -17.62
C LEU A 437 8.88 -22.35 -19.05
N PHE A 438 9.26 -21.12 -19.40
CA PHE A 438 9.84 -20.78 -20.69
C PHE A 438 11.20 -21.44 -20.90
N THR A 439 12.10 -21.36 -19.91
CA THR A 439 13.40 -22.03 -19.93
C THR A 439 13.24 -23.55 -20.02
N GLY A 440 12.28 -24.13 -19.27
CA GLY A 440 11.98 -25.55 -19.33
C GLY A 440 11.45 -25.98 -20.70
N LEU A 441 10.55 -25.21 -21.29
CA LEU A 441 10.03 -25.48 -22.63
C LEU A 441 11.12 -25.34 -23.70
N LEU A 442 12.04 -24.38 -23.57
CA LEU A 442 13.19 -24.24 -24.46
C LEU A 442 14.17 -25.40 -24.36
N LEU A 443 14.46 -25.86 -23.14
CA LEU A 443 15.28 -27.04 -22.92
C LEU A 443 14.64 -28.28 -23.54
N LEU A 444 13.34 -28.50 -23.27
CA LEU A 444 12.59 -29.60 -23.87
C LEU A 444 12.63 -29.51 -25.40
N MET A 445 12.43 -28.32 -25.96
CA MET A 445 12.40 -28.12 -27.39
C MET A 445 13.78 -28.20 -28.05
N GLY A 446 14.85 -27.83 -27.34
CA GLY A 446 16.23 -28.02 -27.76
C GLY A 446 16.63 -29.50 -27.77
N VAL A 447 16.23 -30.25 -26.74
CA VAL A 447 16.40 -31.72 -26.72
C VAL A 447 15.60 -32.36 -27.86
N PHE A 448 14.38 -31.91 -28.09
CA PHE A 448 13.55 -32.38 -29.20
C PHE A 448 14.17 -32.08 -30.57
N ALA A 449 14.71 -30.86 -30.78
CA ALA A 449 15.40 -30.49 -32.00
C ALA A 449 16.70 -31.29 -32.22
N LEU A 450 17.38 -31.68 -31.14
CA LEU A 450 18.49 -32.62 -31.21
C LEU A 450 17.99 -34.01 -31.61
N ILE A 451 16.93 -34.54 -31.02
CA ILE A 451 16.50 -35.93 -31.31
C ILE A 451 15.79 -36.07 -32.66
N SER A 452 15.05 -35.05 -33.09
CA SER A 452 14.16 -35.09 -34.25
C SER A 452 14.79 -35.58 -35.56
N PRO A 453 16.03 -35.19 -35.95
CA PRO A 453 16.67 -35.70 -37.16
C PRO A 453 16.77 -37.23 -37.20
N SER A 454 16.75 -37.90 -36.04
CA SER A 454 16.71 -39.37 -35.98
C SER A 454 15.36 -39.97 -36.35
N TRP A 455 14.27 -39.20 -36.25
CA TRP A 455 12.91 -39.63 -36.60
C TRP A 455 12.56 -39.39 -38.07
N SER A 456 13.39 -38.67 -38.82
CA SER A 456 13.28 -38.49 -40.27
C SER A 456 14.16 -39.46 -41.07
N VAL A 457 14.83 -40.40 -40.40
CA VAL A 457 15.66 -41.42 -41.03
C VAL A 457 14.81 -42.58 -41.53
N LEU A 458 14.89 -42.88 -42.82
CA LEU A 458 14.26 -44.08 -43.37
C LEU A 458 15.27 -45.23 -43.34
N ASP A 459 14.94 -46.29 -42.60
CA ASP A 459 15.79 -47.48 -42.54
C ASP A 459 15.97 -48.09 -43.95
N ARG A 460 17.19 -48.53 -44.24
CA ARG A 460 17.55 -49.08 -45.56
C ARG A 460 16.72 -50.31 -45.92
N GLY A 461 16.44 -51.19 -44.96
CA GLY A 461 15.65 -52.40 -45.21
C GLY A 461 14.20 -52.06 -45.56
N THR A 462 13.62 -51.07 -44.86
CA THR A 462 12.28 -50.56 -45.20
C THR A 462 12.26 -49.87 -46.56
N TYR A 463 13.26 -49.04 -46.86
CA TYR A 463 13.38 -48.42 -48.18
C TYR A 463 13.46 -49.47 -49.30
N GLU A 464 14.31 -50.49 -49.16
CA GLU A 464 14.47 -51.55 -50.18
C GLU A 464 13.18 -52.32 -50.46
N GLN A 465 12.31 -52.50 -49.46
CA GLN A 465 11.01 -53.17 -49.60
C GLN A 465 9.94 -52.37 -50.36
N LEU A 466 10.09 -51.05 -50.49
CA LEU A 466 9.16 -50.21 -51.24
C LEU A 466 9.37 -50.39 -52.75
N ARG A 467 8.29 -50.59 -53.50
CA ARG A 467 8.35 -50.77 -54.96
C ARG A 467 7.62 -49.65 -55.69
N VAL A 468 8.19 -49.23 -56.82
CA VAL A 468 7.50 -48.31 -57.74
C VAL A 468 6.21 -48.99 -58.20
N GLY A 469 5.09 -48.30 -58.06
CA GLY A 469 3.73 -48.83 -58.27
C GLY A 469 2.94 -49.09 -56.98
N ASP A 470 3.60 -49.13 -55.82
CA ASP A 470 2.92 -49.30 -54.52
C ASP A 470 1.92 -48.15 -54.27
N GLY A 471 0.76 -48.50 -53.71
CA GLY A 471 -0.26 -47.52 -53.32
C GLY A 471 0.23 -46.59 -52.20
N ARG A 472 -0.04 -45.29 -52.31
CA ARG A 472 0.44 -44.25 -51.40
C ARG A 472 0.17 -44.56 -49.93
N THR A 473 -1.03 -45.04 -49.60
CA THR A 473 -1.42 -45.39 -48.22
C THR A 473 -0.59 -46.54 -47.65
N ALA A 474 -0.27 -47.55 -48.47
CA ALA A 474 0.55 -48.70 -48.06
C ALA A 474 2.04 -48.34 -47.93
N VAL A 475 2.50 -47.33 -48.68
CA VAL A 475 3.86 -46.77 -48.53
C VAL A 475 3.93 -45.88 -47.29
N GLU A 476 3.03 -44.91 -47.14
CA GLU A 476 3.00 -43.97 -46.01
C GLU A 476 2.85 -44.67 -44.66
N ALA A 477 2.16 -45.81 -44.58
CA ALA A 477 2.06 -46.61 -43.35
C ALA A 477 3.41 -47.21 -42.88
N ARG A 478 4.40 -47.31 -43.78
CA ARG A 478 5.74 -47.85 -43.51
C ARG A 478 6.81 -46.77 -43.41
N LEU A 479 6.47 -45.51 -43.70
CA LEU A 479 7.42 -44.40 -43.63
C LEU A 479 7.50 -43.83 -42.22
N PRO A 480 8.66 -43.26 -41.84
CA PRO A 480 8.76 -42.44 -40.64
C PRO A 480 7.74 -41.31 -40.65
N PHE A 481 7.31 -40.92 -39.47
CA PHE A 481 6.27 -39.90 -39.30
C PHE A 481 6.70 -38.53 -39.84
N PHE A 482 8.01 -38.24 -39.88
CA PHE A 482 8.57 -36.97 -40.36
C PHE A 482 9.46 -37.16 -41.60
N SER A 483 9.38 -36.23 -42.55
CA SER A 483 10.32 -36.11 -43.68
C SER A 483 11.29 -34.95 -43.47
N LEU A 484 12.37 -34.89 -44.25
CA LEU A 484 13.29 -33.75 -44.30
C LEU A 484 12.60 -32.50 -44.86
N ASP A 485 12.87 -31.34 -44.24
CA ASP A 485 12.25 -30.05 -44.57
C ASP A 485 12.76 -29.45 -45.90
N VAL A 486 14.03 -29.66 -46.21
CA VAL A 486 14.69 -29.21 -47.45
C VAL A 486 15.48 -30.38 -48.01
N PRO A 487 15.33 -30.72 -49.30
CA PRO A 487 16.17 -31.74 -49.88
C PRO A 487 17.65 -31.30 -49.93
N PRO A 488 18.62 -32.22 -50.00
CA PRO A 488 20.04 -31.87 -50.03
C PRO A 488 20.37 -30.86 -51.13
N ASP A 489 21.25 -29.89 -50.82
CA ASP A 489 21.62 -28.80 -51.74
C ASP A 489 21.96 -29.33 -53.15
N GLY A 490 21.30 -28.75 -54.17
CA GLY A 490 21.48 -29.12 -55.58
C GLY A 490 20.47 -30.13 -56.12
N THR A 491 19.46 -30.51 -55.33
CA THR A 491 18.31 -31.31 -55.80
C THR A 491 17.53 -30.58 -56.90
N PRO A 492 17.20 -31.24 -58.03
CA PRO A 492 16.29 -30.66 -59.02
C PRO A 492 14.89 -30.46 -58.44
N ALA A 493 14.19 -29.42 -58.91
CA ALA A 493 12.78 -29.25 -58.56
C ALA A 493 11.94 -30.44 -59.09
N PRO A 494 10.94 -30.91 -58.32
CA PRO A 494 10.13 -32.06 -58.72
C PRO A 494 9.30 -31.74 -59.98
N PRO A 495 9.06 -32.72 -60.87
CA PRO A 495 8.22 -32.53 -62.05
C PRO A 495 6.79 -32.12 -61.67
N PRO A 496 6.11 -31.29 -62.49
CA PRO A 496 4.75 -30.85 -62.21
C PRO A 496 3.79 -32.04 -62.07
N GLY A 497 2.90 -31.98 -61.06
CA GLY A 497 1.94 -33.05 -60.75
C GLY A 497 2.48 -34.17 -59.85
N ARG A 498 3.76 -34.12 -59.43
CA ARG A 498 4.34 -35.08 -58.48
C ARG A 498 4.54 -34.45 -57.11
N THR A 499 4.23 -35.20 -56.05
CA THR A 499 4.54 -34.81 -54.67
C THR A 499 5.70 -35.64 -54.18
N CYS A 500 6.88 -35.02 -54.00
CA CYS A 500 8.09 -35.71 -53.53
C CYS A 500 8.31 -35.47 -52.03
N ARG A 501 8.78 -36.50 -51.32
CA ARG A 501 9.22 -36.44 -49.93
C ARG A 501 10.63 -36.99 -49.82
N TYR A 502 11.41 -36.41 -48.91
CA TYR A 502 12.81 -36.75 -48.70
C TYR A 502 13.01 -37.30 -47.29
N TYR A 503 13.81 -38.35 -47.15
CA TYR A 503 14.12 -38.97 -45.85
C TYR A 503 15.62 -39.16 -45.69
N GLY A 504 16.15 -38.89 -44.49
CA GLY A 504 17.59 -38.96 -44.24
C GLY A 504 18.12 -40.40 -44.32
N TYR A 505 19.35 -40.55 -44.83
CA TYR A 505 20.05 -41.84 -44.83
C TYR A 505 20.55 -42.23 -43.43
N ARG A 506 21.03 -41.24 -42.67
CA ARG A 506 21.41 -41.33 -41.26
C ARG A 506 21.00 -40.06 -40.54
N ALA A 507 20.81 -40.18 -39.23
CA ALA A 507 20.53 -39.02 -38.39
C ALA A 507 21.72 -38.06 -38.44
N TYR A 508 21.46 -36.75 -38.44
CA TYR A 508 22.47 -35.68 -38.35
C TYR A 508 23.44 -35.55 -39.53
N THR A 509 23.13 -36.15 -40.69
CA THR A 509 23.92 -36.02 -41.92
C THR A 509 23.03 -35.65 -43.10
N ASP A 510 23.40 -34.58 -43.82
CA ASP A 510 22.68 -34.12 -45.02
C ASP A 510 23.37 -34.54 -46.32
N ASP A 511 24.30 -35.51 -46.24
CA ASP A 511 25.09 -35.96 -47.39
C ASP A 511 24.24 -36.68 -48.45
N ALA A 512 23.19 -37.39 -48.01
CA ALA A 512 22.29 -38.14 -48.86
C ALA A 512 20.89 -38.28 -48.26
N ALA A 513 19.87 -38.22 -49.11
CA ALA A 513 18.48 -38.45 -48.74
C ALA A 513 17.79 -39.38 -49.74
N TYR A 514 16.89 -40.24 -49.24
CA TYR A 514 15.97 -41.02 -50.06
C TYR A 514 14.88 -40.11 -50.59
N GLU A 515 14.67 -40.11 -51.90
CA GLU A 515 13.59 -39.42 -52.60
C GLU A 515 12.47 -40.40 -52.94
N LEU A 516 11.26 -40.07 -52.49
CA LEU A 516 10.04 -40.81 -52.80
C LEU A 516 9.01 -39.85 -53.40
N CYS A 517 8.72 -40.00 -54.69
CA CYS A 517 7.72 -39.18 -55.38
C CYS A 517 6.45 -39.97 -55.69
N PHE A 518 5.32 -39.33 -55.42
CA PHE A 518 4.00 -39.87 -55.67
C PHE A 518 3.29 -39.11 -56.79
N ALA A 519 2.63 -39.85 -57.69
CA ALA A 519 1.70 -39.32 -58.68
C ALA A 519 0.47 -40.25 -58.71
N ASP A 520 -0.72 -39.67 -58.85
CA ASP A 520 -1.99 -40.42 -58.90
C ASP A 520 -2.17 -41.46 -57.77
N GLY A 521 -1.70 -41.11 -56.57
CA GLY A 521 -1.80 -41.97 -55.40
C GLY A 521 -0.91 -43.21 -55.42
N ARG A 522 0.10 -43.29 -56.30
CA ARG A 522 1.10 -44.37 -56.34
C ARG A 522 2.52 -43.84 -56.30
N LEU A 523 3.45 -44.66 -55.80
CA LEU A 523 4.88 -44.36 -55.81
C LEU A 523 5.41 -44.47 -57.24
N VAL A 524 5.85 -43.37 -57.84
CA VAL A 524 6.34 -43.32 -59.23
C VAL A 524 7.84 -43.13 -59.35
N THR A 525 8.48 -42.62 -58.29
CA THR A 525 9.94 -42.44 -58.27
C THR A 525 10.47 -42.81 -56.90
N LYS A 526 11.55 -43.60 -56.92
CA LYS A 526 12.30 -44.05 -55.75
C LYS A 526 13.77 -43.87 -56.09
N GLY A 527 14.46 -42.97 -55.40
CA GLY A 527 15.84 -42.60 -55.69
C GLY A 527 16.61 -42.21 -54.44
N VAL A 528 17.93 -42.05 -54.60
CA VAL A 528 18.79 -41.45 -53.58
C VAL A 528 19.35 -40.18 -54.19
N VAL A 529 19.22 -39.06 -53.47
CA VAL A 529 19.81 -37.80 -53.88
C VAL A 529 20.97 -37.47 -52.95
N HIS A 530 22.11 -37.14 -53.56
CA HIS A 530 23.32 -36.73 -52.86
C HIS A 530 23.51 -35.22 -52.97
N ARG A 531 24.15 -34.64 -51.96
CA ARG A 531 24.57 -33.23 -52.01
C ARG A 531 25.59 -33.04 -53.14
N ARG A 532 25.44 -31.97 -53.93
CA ARG A 532 26.22 -31.72 -55.16
C ARG A 532 27.75 -31.78 -55.03
N ASP A 533 28.32 -31.61 -53.83
CA ASP A 533 29.77 -31.51 -53.61
C ASP A 533 30.47 -32.84 -53.21
N ARG A 534 29.78 -33.99 -53.17
CA ARG A 534 30.42 -35.30 -52.99
C ARG A 534 29.75 -36.37 -53.87
N PRO A 535 30.49 -37.02 -54.80
CA PRO A 535 29.96 -38.19 -55.51
C PRO A 535 29.73 -39.35 -54.53
N ALA A 536 28.77 -40.21 -54.86
CA ALA A 536 28.37 -41.37 -54.07
C ALA A 536 29.60 -42.23 -53.68
N PRO A 537 29.69 -42.73 -52.43
CA PRO A 537 30.63 -43.81 -52.15
C PRO A 537 30.18 -45.07 -52.90
N GLU A 538 31.10 -45.66 -53.67
CA GLU A 538 30.92 -46.93 -54.40
C GLU A 538 30.42 -48.09 -53.52
#